data_AF-A0A2M7WJV3-F1
#
_entry.id   AF-A0A2M7WJV3-F1
#
_cell.length_a   1.000
_cell.length_b   1.000
_cell.length_c   1.000
_cell.angle_alpha   90.00
_cell.angle_beta   90.00
_cell.angle_gamma   90.00
#
_symmetry.space_group_name_H-M   'P 1'
#
loop_
_entity.id
_entity.type
_entity.pdbx_description
1 polymer ?
#
loop_
_entity_poly.entity_id
_entity_poly.type
_entity_poly.pdbx_seq_one_letter_code
_entity_poly.pdbx_strand_id
1 'polypeptide(L)' 'MREDPQEKLANPEYIEIIVSPGGPLMVLGTLKVILKGGEVLKEGSNLSFCRCGHSQKKPFCDGTHKTIEFDELK' A
#
# COMPACT_ATOMS: atom_id res chain seq x y z
N MET A 1 -7.03 32.31 12.87
CA MET A 1 -6.38 31.29 12.03
C MET A 1 -7.09 29.99 12.32
N ARG A 2 -7.86 29.45 11.36
CA ARG A 2 -8.39 28.10 11.49
C ARG A 2 -7.23 27.18 11.11
N GLU A 3 -6.71 26.44 12.07
CA GLU A 3 -5.69 25.43 11.81
C GLU A 3 -6.32 24.37 10.90
N ASP A 4 -5.70 24.13 9.74
CA ASP A 4 -6.13 23.14 8.78
C ASP A 4 -5.81 21.73 9.34
N PRO A 5 -6.80 20.84 9.54
CA PRO A 5 -6.57 19.50 10.07
C PRO A 5 -5.69 18.60 9.20
N GLN A 6 -5.36 19.01 7.96
CA GLN A 6 -4.66 18.16 6.99
C GLN A 6 -3.13 18.30 6.97
N GLU A 7 -2.52 19.16 7.79
CA GLU A 7 -1.05 19.34 7.84
C GLU A 7 -0.30 18.42 8.82
N LYS A 8 -0.95 17.39 9.38
CA LYS A 8 -0.30 16.37 10.22
C LYS A 8 -0.25 15.01 9.55
N LEU A 9 0.60 14.81 8.54
CA LEU A 9 0.99 13.45 8.15
C LEU A 9 2.32 13.39 7.39
N ALA A 10 3.42 13.72 8.06
CA ALA A 10 4.73 13.20 7.69
C ALA A 10 5.66 13.32 8.91
N ASN A 11 5.46 12.45 9.90
CA ASN A 11 6.48 12.25 10.93
C ASN A 11 7.49 11.22 10.37
N PRO A 12 8.74 11.61 10.03
CA PRO A 12 9.66 10.79 9.24
C PRO A 12 10.30 9.60 10.01
N GLU A 13 9.91 9.35 11.25
CA GLU A 13 10.51 8.26 12.05
C GLU A 13 9.99 6.88 11.67
N TYR A 14 8.79 6.76 11.11
CA TYR A 14 8.16 5.47 10.84
C TYR A 14 7.52 5.43 9.45
N ILE A 15 7.61 4.27 8.82
CA ILE A 15 6.78 3.90 7.69
C ILE A 15 5.49 3.32 8.24
N GLU A 16 4.35 3.89 7.86
CA GLU A 16 3.05 3.38 8.29
C GLU A 16 2.56 2.30 7.33
N ILE A 17 2.13 1.16 7.87
CA ILE A 17 1.54 0.08 7.10
C ILE A 17 0.10 -0.08 7.56
N ILE A 18 -0.84 0.19 6.66
CA ILE A 18 -2.28 0.08 6.91
C ILE A 18 -2.78 -1.19 6.23
N VAL A 19 -3.36 -2.08 7.02
CA VAL A 19 -4.10 -3.25 6.52
C VAL A 19 -5.53 -2.79 6.25
N SER A 20 -5.87 -2.59 4.97
CA SER A 20 -7.24 -2.21 4.59
C SER A 20 -8.16 -3.43 4.68
N PRO A 21 -9.27 -3.38 5.45
CA PRO A 21 -10.25 -4.47 5.53
C PRO A 21 -10.75 -4.88 4.15
N GLY A 22 -10.62 -6.16 3.81
CA GLY A 22 -10.99 -6.70 2.48
C GLY A 22 -10.19 -6.08 1.32
N GLY A 23 -9.06 -5.46 1.63
CA GLY A 23 -8.31 -4.60 0.72
C GLY A 23 -6.80 -4.87 0.71
N PRO A 24 -6.03 -3.98 0.08
CA PRO A 24 -4.58 -4.10 0.01
C PRO A 24 -3.87 -3.79 1.33
N LEU A 25 -2.56 -4.05 1.37
CA LEU A 25 -1.64 -3.46 2.34
C LEU A 25 -1.16 -2.12 1.78
N MET A 26 -1.47 -1.02 2.46
CA MET A 26 -1.01 0.31 2.07
C MET A 26 0.22 0.67 2.88
N VAL A 27 1.33 0.96 2.22
CA VAL A 27 2.59 1.36 2.84
C VAL A 27 2.80 2.84 2.56
N LEU A 28 2.67 3.67 3.58
CA LEU A 28 2.75 5.12 3.50
C LEU A 28 4.18 5.60 3.83
N GLY A 29 4.65 6.56 3.06
CA GLY A 29 6.05 7.01 3.07
C GLY A 29 6.79 6.62 1.79
N THR A 30 8.07 7.00 1.69
CA THR A 30 8.91 6.75 0.52
C THR A 30 9.59 5.40 0.63
N LEU A 31 9.39 4.52 -0.35
CA LEU A 31 9.96 3.18 -0.36
C LEU A 31 10.42 2.74 -1.76
N LYS A 32 11.35 1.79 -1.75
CA LYS A 32 11.88 1.11 -2.93
C LYS A 32 11.61 -0.38 -2.83
N VAL A 33 10.97 -0.93 -3.85
CA VAL A 33 10.71 -2.36 -3.99
C VAL A 33 11.81 -2.96 -4.83
N ILE A 34 12.56 -3.89 -4.25
CA ILE A 34 13.77 -4.48 -4.85
C ILE A 34 13.52 -5.97 -5.03
N LEU A 35 13.84 -6.51 -6.20
CA LEU A 35 13.81 -7.94 -6.46
C LEU A 35 15.00 -8.63 -5.78
N LYS A 36 14.92 -9.95 -5.58
CA LYS A 36 16.03 -10.72 -5.00
C LYS A 36 17.38 -10.52 -5.72
N GLY A 37 17.34 -10.22 -7.03
CA GLY A 37 18.53 -9.93 -7.84
C GLY A 37 19.12 -8.51 -7.68
N GLY A 38 18.52 -7.65 -6.84
CA GLY A 38 18.97 -6.26 -6.64
C GLY A 38 18.34 -5.25 -7.60
N GLU A 39 17.59 -5.69 -8.59
CA GLU A 39 16.87 -4.80 -9.52
C GLU A 39 15.72 -4.07 -8.82
N VAL A 40 15.59 -2.77 -9.12
CA VAL A 40 14.50 -1.94 -8.59
C VAL A 40 13.25 -2.19 -9.41
N LEU A 41 12.24 -2.81 -8.79
CA LEU A 41 10.93 -3.02 -9.42
C LEU A 41 10.10 -1.74 -9.44
N LYS A 42 10.11 -0.99 -8.33
CA LYS A 42 9.36 0.27 -8.19
C LYS A 42 9.97 1.14 -7.09
N GLU A 43 9.94 2.44 -7.31
CA GLU A 43 10.26 3.46 -6.31
C GLU A 43 9.14 4.50 -6.29
N GLY A 44 8.74 4.94 -5.11
CA GLY A 44 7.69 5.93 -4.96
C GLY A 44 7.18 6.05 -3.53
N SER A 45 6.18 6.90 -3.35
CA SER A 45 5.46 7.06 -2.09
C SER A 45 4.11 6.35 -2.12
N ASN A 46 3.62 5.95 -0.95
CA ASN A 46 2.26 5.45 -0.74
C ASN A 46 1.87 4.28 -1.66
N LEU A 47 2.64 3.19 -1.59
CA LEU A 47 2.43 2.00 -2.42
C LEU A 47 1.38 1.08 -1.82
N SER A 48 0.56 0.45 -2.67
CA SER A 48 -0.43 -0.54 -2.26
C SER A 48 -0.06 -1.93 -2.78
N PHE A 49 0.07 -2.89 -1.88
CA PHE A 49 0.42 -4.27 -2.18
C PHE A 49 -0.81 -5.18 -2.16
N CYS A 50 -0.85 -6.12 -3.10
CA CYS A 50 -1.93 -7.09 -3.20
C CYS A 50 -1.90 -8.03 -2.01
N ARG A 51 -3.05 -8.18 -1.36
CA ARG A 51 -3.27 -9.16 -0.29
C ARG A 51 -4.32 -10.22 -0.65
N CYS A 52 -5.16 -9.93 -1.64
CA CYS A 52 -6.21 -10.86 -2.09
C CYS A 52 -5.71 -12.01 -2.98
N GLY A 53 -4.45 -11.99 -3.44
CA GLY A 53 -3.89 -13.04 -4.31
C GLY A 53 -4.26 -12.96 -5.80
N HIS A 54 -5.27 -12.17 -6.18
CA HIS A 54 -5.81 -12.14 -7.55
C HIS A 54 -5.34 -10.96 -8.42
N SER A 55 -4.50 -10.05 -7.92
CA SER A 55 -3.97 -8.95 -8.75
C SER A 55 -3.22 -9.47 -9.98
N GLN A 56 -3.39 -8.80 -11.11
CA GLN A 56 -2.63 -9.03 -12.34
C GLN A 56 -1.32 -8.22 -12.38
N LYS A 57 -1.11 -7.32 -11.43
CA LYS A 57 0.09 -6.47 -11.30
C LYS A 57 0.91 -6.79 -10.06
N LYS A 58 1.01 -8.07 -9.69
CA LYS A 58 1.74 -8.51 -8.50
C LYS A 58 3.18 -7.95 -8.49
N PRO A 59 3.70 -7.56 -7.31
CA PRO A 59 3.09 -7.67 -5.97
C PRO A 59 2.09 -6.54 -5.63
N PHE A 60 1.82 -5.62 -6.55
CA PHE A 60 0.99 -4.45 -6.32
C PHE A 60 -0.50 -4.76 -6.41
N CYS A 61 -1.31 -3.96 -5.72
CA CYS A 61 -2.76 -3.99 -5.85
C CYS A 61 -3.20 -3.29 -7.15
N ASP A 62 -4.11 -3.90 -7.89
CA ASP A 62 -4.70 -3.34 -9.11
C ASP A 62 -6.21 -3.09 -9.00
N GLY A 63 -6.80 -3.30 -7.82
CA GLY A 63 -8.23 -3.16 -7.57
C GLY A 63 -9.03 -4.47 -7.65
N THR A 64 -8.44 -5.59 -8.09
CA THR A 64 -9.15 -6.87 -8.25
C THR A 64 -9.84 -7.36 -6.97
N HIS A 65 -9.32 -7.00 -5.78
CA HIS A 65 -9.95 -7.30 -4.49
C HIS A 65 -11.41 -6.84 -4.39
N LYS A 66 -11.78 -5.74 -5.07
CA LYS A 66 -13.15 -5.24 -5.11
C LYS A 66 -14.05 -6.14 -5.95
N THR A 67 -13.55 -6.62 -7.08
CA THR A 67 -14.31 -7.44 -8.02
C THR A 67 -14.60 -8.83 -7.46
N ILE A 68 -13.66 -9.40 -6.71
CA ILE A 68 -13.83 -10.73 -6.10
C ILE A 68 -14.43 -10.69 -4.69
N GLU A 69 -14.80 -9.49 -4.22
CA GLU A 69 -15.32 -9.26 -2.87
C GLU A 69 -14.44 -9.93 -1.80
N PHE A 70 -13.13 -9.62 -1.86
CA PHE A 70 -12.16 -10.19 -0.94
C PHE A 70 -12.54 -9.86 0.50
N ASP A 71 -12.76 -10.92 1.28
CA ASP A 71 -13.10 -10.87 2.69
C ASP A 71 -12.03 -11.63 3.46
N GLU A 72 -11.45 -10.98 4.46
CA GLU A 72 -10.40 -11.57 5.30
C GLU A 72 -10.93 -12.51 6.36
N LEU A 73 -12.22 -12.37 6.67
CA LEU A 73 -12.88 -13.03 7.79
C LEU A 73 -13.79 -14.17 7.35
N LYS A 74 -13.73 -14.56 6.07
CA LYS A 74 -14.31 -15.81 5.57
C LYS A 74 -13.35 -16.98 5.69
#